data_AF-A0A9P7D2R5-F1
#
_entry.id   AF-A0A9P7D2R5-F1
#
_cell.length_a   1.000
_cell.length_b   1.000
_cell.length_c   1.000
_cell.angle_alpha   90.00
_cell.angle_beta   90.00
_cell.angle_gamma   90.00
#
_symmetry.space_group_name_H-M   'P 1'
#
loop_
_entity.id
_entity.type
_entity.pdbx_description
1 polymer ?
#
loop_
_entity_poly.entity_id
_entity_poly.type
_entity_poly.pdbx_seq_one_letter_code
_entity_poly.pdbx_strand_id
1 'polypeptide(L)'
;MPQPEPATVMMLDCITDDDVGRKLRVAGRMLTYDPSTALVLLSFSSHGLLVDVSLVIDPDAVLSTVKWGGTLDPNVDYNWMHERKAWVWVMGWLERSEQDLPIPEPPPYTSLLDIDPSIVLKALNVTPARDLDVIGLRSALATMGEVPPTTYPM
;
A
#
# COMPACT_ATOMS: atom_id res chain seq x y z
N MET A 1 -22.19 -18.00 -1.41
CA MET A 1 -21.04 -17.31 -2.02
C MET A 1 -19.85 -17.49 -1.08
N PRO A 2 -18.65 -17.85 -1.57
CA PRO A 2 -17.48 -17.95 -0.71
C PRO A 2 -17.16 -16.58 -0.08
N GLN A 3 -16.84 -16.56 1.20
CA GLN A 3 -16.44 -15.34 1.91
C GLN A 3 -15.07 -14.88 1.38
N PRO A 4 -14.88 -13.59 1.05
CA PRO A 4 -13.60 -13.09 0.57
C PRO A 4 -12.54 -13.23 1.67
N GLU A 5 -11.33 -13.62 1.26
CA GLU A 5 -10.20 -13.74 2.19
C GLU A 5 -9.92 -12.40 2.88
N PRO A 6 -9.81 -12.39 4.22
CA PRO A 6 -9.49 -11.17 4.96
C PRO A 6 -8.05 -10.75 4.67
N ALA A 7 -7.81 -9.43 4.59
CA ALA A 7 -6.47 -8.91 4.44
C ALA A 7 -5.77 -8.84 5.81
N THR A 8 -4.55 -9.39 5.90
CA THR A 8 -3.72 -9.29 7.10
C THR A 8 -3.17 -7.87 7.22
N VAL A 9 -3.41 -7.20 8.35
CA VAL A 9 -2.91 -5.85 8.60
C VAL A 9 -1.45 -5.92 9.02
N MET A 10 -0.56 -5.18 8.36
CA MET A 10 0.87 -5.20 8.63
C MET A 10 1.53 -3.82 8.44
N MET A 11 2.65 -3.61 9.12
CA MET A 11 3.57 -2.52 8.84
C MET A 11 4.59 -2.95 7.77
N LEU A 12 5.15 -2.00 7.00
CA LEU A 12 6.13 -2.33 5.95
C LEU A 12 7.37 -3.05 6.52
N ASP A 13 7.82 -2.67 7.73
CA ASP A 13 8.99 -3.27 8.38
C ASP A 13 8.74 -4.68 8.93
N CYS A 14 7.51 -5.20 8.79
CA CYS A 14 7.14 -6.56 9.17
C CYS A 14 6.92 -7.48 7.97
N ILE A 15 6.97 -6.97 6.74
CA ILE A 15 6.74 -7.78 5.53
C ILE A 15 7.96 -8.66 5.28
N THR A 16 7.71 -9.94 5.05
CA THR A 16 8.74 -10.94 4.77
C THR A 16 8.40 -11.74 3.50
N ASP A 17 9.34 -12.55 3.03
CA ASP A 17 9.12 -13.48 1.91
C ASP A 17 7.97 -14.47 2.17
N ASP A 18 7.70 -14.82 3.44
CA ASP A 18 6.63 -15.75 3.83
C ASP A 18 5.23 -15.17 3.64
N ASP A 19 5.14 -13.85 3.41
CA ASP A 19 3.89 -13.14 3.14
C ASP A 19 3.54 -13.09 1.65
N VAL A 20 4.43 -13.56 0.77
CA VAL A 20 4.16 -13.64 -0.67
C VAL A 20 3.01 -14.62 -0.92
N GLY A 21 2.09 -14.19 -1.80
CA GLY A 21 0.84 -14.89 -2.08
C GLY A 21 -0.26 -14.64 -1.05
N ARG A 22 -0.07 -13.72 -0.09
CA ARG A 22 -1.10 -13.33 0.88
C ARG A 22 -1.72 -11.99 0.55
N LYS A 23 -2.97 -11.82 0.97
CA LYS A 23 -3.66 -10.54 0.92
C LYS A 23 -3.28 -9.70 2.13
N LEU A 24 -2.68 -8.54 1.90
CA LEU A 24 -2.19 -7.64 2.93
C LEU A 24 -2.95 -6.31 2.94
N ARG A 25 -2.99 -5.67 4.11
CA ARG A 25 -3.37 -4.28 4.30
C ARG A 25 -2.23 -3.55 4.99
N VAL A 26 -1.52 -2.72 4.24
CA VAL A 26 -0.26 -2.09 4.64
C VAL A 26 -0.45 -0.58 4.76
N ALA A 27 0.09 0.03 5.81
CA ALA A 27 0.16 1.48 5.95
C ALA A 27 1.57 1.99 5.66
N GLY A 28 1.70 2.94 4.74
CA GLY A 28 2.98 3.56 4.40
C GLY A 28 2.84 5.01 3.99
N ARG A 29 3.98 5.72 3.94
CA ARG A 29 4.06 7.06 3.37
C ARG A 29 4.35 6.97 1.87
N MET A 30 3.50 7.58 1.06
CA MET A 30 3.76 7.67 -0.38
C MET A 30 4.92 8.61 -0.65
N LEU A 31 5.99 8.12 -1.29
CA LEU A 31 7.14 8.96 -1.65
C LEU A 31 7.03 9.51 -3.06
N THR A 32 6.83 8.60 -4.01
CA THR A 32 6.76 8.88 -5.44
C THR A 32 5.69 7.99 -6.04
N TYR A 33 4.99 8.53 -7.02
CA TYR A 33 4.12 7.82 -7.94
C TYR A 33 4.65 8.05 -9.36
N ASP A 34 4.87 6.98 -10.11
CA ASP A 34 5.22 7.05 -11.53
C ASP A 34 3.98 6.72 -12.37
N PRO A 35 3.39 7.71 -13.07
CA PRO A 35 2.21 7.50 -13.88
C PRO A 35 2.45 6.66 -15.13
N SER A 36 3.70 6.52 -15.59
CA SER A 36 4.01 5.72 -16.78
C SER A 36 3.96 4.21 -16.52
N THR A 37 4.27 3.81 -15.29
CA THR A 37 4.30 2.40 -14.85
C THR A 37 3.18 2.05 -13.89
N ALA A 38 2.41 3.04 -13.44
CA ALA A 38 1.43 2.93 -12.38
C ALA A 38 2.02 2.32 -11.08
N LEU A 39 3.28 2.66 -10.78
CA LEU A 39 3.97 2.21 -9.58
C LEU A 39 4.03 3.32 -8.54
N VAL A 40 3.75 2.94 -7.30
CA VAL A 40 3.90 3.77 -6.12
C VAL A 40 5.02 3.22 -5.26
N LEU A 41 5.92 4.09 -4.84
CA LEU A 41 6.92 3.78 -3.81
C LEU A 41 6.38 4.19 -2.45
N LEU A 42 6.00 3.21 -1.64
CA LEU A 42 5.70 3.42 -0.22
C LEU A 42 6.97 3.35 0.61
N SER A 43 7.00 4.10 1.71
CA SER A 43 8.06 4.02 2.70
C SER A 43 7.54 4.05 4.12
N PHE A 44 8.26 3.37 4.99
CA PHE A 44 8.12 3.52 6.42
C PHE A 44 9.47 3.18 7.07
N SER A 45 9.99 4.10 7.87
CA SER A 45 11.37 4.00 8.40
C SER A 45 12.39 3.86 7.24
N SER A 46 13.25 2.85 7.28
CA SER A 46 14.21 2.48 6.24
C SER A 46 13.68 1.49 5.20
N HIS A 47 12.42 1.06 5.30
CA HIS A 47 11.84 0.05 4.40
C HIS A 47 11.00 0.72 3.32
N GLY A 48 11.15 0.24 2.08
CA GLY A 48 10.33 0.63 0.96
C GLY A 48 9.59 -0.56 0.36
N LEU A 49 8.41 -0.30 -0.19
CA LEU A 49 7.61 -1.31 -0.88
C LEU A 49 7.09 -0.73 -2.19
N LEU A 50 7.31 -1.47 -3.28
CA LEU A 50 6.68 -1.16 -4.55
C LEU A 50 5.23 -1.63 -4.53
N VAL A 51 4.35 -0.73 -4.93
CA VAL A 51 2.92 -0.98 -5.04
C VAL A 51 2.50 -0.73 -6.47
N ASP A 52 1.95 -1.75 -7.11
CA ASP A 52 1.31 -1.61 -8.41
C ASP A 52 -0.15 -1.21 -8.20
N VAL A 53 -0.48 -0.01 -8.66
CA VAL A 53 -1.79 0.62 -8.52
C VAL A 53 -2.57 0.66 -9.84
N SER A 54 -2.12 -0.07 -10.86
CA SER A 54 -2.76 -0.14 -12.19
C SER A 54 -4.24 -0.56 -12.15
N LEU A 55 -4.65 -1.33 -11.14
CA LEU A 55 -6.03 -1.77 -10.96
C LEU A 55 -6.91 -0.76 -10.20
N VAL A 56 -6.30 0.19 -9.50
CA VAL A 56 -7.00 1.16 -8.63
C VAL A 56 -7.11 2.53 -9.29
N ILE A 57 -6.18 2.83 -10.19
CA ILE A 57 -6.14 4.08 -10.91
C ILE A 57 -7.02 3.98 -12.14
N ASP A 58 -7.97 4.90 -12.24
CA ASP A 58 -8.66 5.17 -13.49
C ASP A 58 -7.74 6.08 -14.34
N PRO A 59 -7.20 5.61 -15.48
CA PRO A 59 -6.32 6.41 -16.32
C PRO A 59 -7.00 7.68 -16.83
N ASP A 60 -8.33 7.65 -17.03
CA ASP A 60 -9.08 8.81 -17.48
C ASP A 60 -9.20 9.87 -16.37
N ALA A 61 -9.24 9.44 -15.10
CA ALA A 61 -9.26 10.34 -13.94
C ALA A 61 -7.92 11.09 -13.76
N VAL A 62 -6.80 10.42 -14.04
CA VAL A 62 -5.45 11.00 -13.90
C VAL A 62 -5.14 12.02 -15.00
N LEU A 63 -5.64 11.77 -16.22
CA LEU A 63 -5.37 12.60 -17.39
C LEU A 63 -6.34 13.79 -17.56
N SER A 64 -7.48 13.77 -16.87
CA SER A 64 -8.45 14.86 -16.94
C SER A 64 -7.99 16.09 -16.16
N THR A 65 -7.29 16.99 -16.86
CA THR A 65 -7.06 18.38 -16.44
C THR A 65 -8.34 19.24 -16.49
N VAL A 66 -9.45 18.68 -17.01
CA VAL A 66 -10.71 19.38 -17.25
C VAL A 66 -11.65 19.14 -16.06
N LYS A 67 -11.60 20.07 -15.10
CA LYS A 67 -12.59 20.30 -14.03
C LYS A 67 -13.04 19.04 -13.27
N TRP A 68 -12.54 18.96 -12.03
CA TRP A 68 -13.12 18.28 -10.86
C TRP A 68 -14.65 18.53 -10.71
N GLY A 69 -15.45 17.90 -11.56
CA GLY A 69 -16.89 18.14 -11.65
C GLY A 69 -17.64 17.30 -12.70
N GLY A 70 -16.98 16.34 -13.36
CA GLY A 70 -17.61 15.39 -14.26
C GLY A 70 -17.47 13.96 -13.75
N THR A 71 -18.58 13.37 -13.29
CA THR A 71 -18.87 11.92 -13.15
C THR A 71 -17.83 10.95 -12.57
N LEU A 72 -16.74 11.41 -11.96
CA LEU A 72 -15.96 10.58 -11.03
C LEU A 72 -16.76 10.47 -9.74
N ASP A 73 -16.89 9.25 -9.22
CA ASP A 73 -17.57 8.99 -7.95
C ASP A 73 -17.02 9.95 -6.89
N PRO A 74 -17.83 10.87 -6.32
CA PRO A 74 -17.35 11.86 -5.35
C PRO A 74 -16.79 11.21 -4.08
N ASN A 75 -16.95 9.89 -3.91
CA ASN A 75 -16.39 9.14 -2.79
C ASN A 75 -14.95 8.67 -3.01
N VAL A 76 -14.37 8.80 -4.21
CA VAL A 76 -12.99 8.34 -4.47
C VAL A 76 -12.02 9.52 -4.42
N ASP A 77 -11.34 9.67 -3.29
CA ASP A 77 -10.32 10.70 -3.08
C ASP A 77 -8.99 10.26 -3.72
N TYR A 78 -8.73 10.69 -4.96
CA TYR A 78 -7.45 10.47 -5.65
C TYR A 78 -6.34 11.45 -5.24
N ASN A 79 -6.57 12.35 -4.27
CA ASN A 79 -5.55 13.33 -3.86
C ASN A 79 -4.29 12.66 -3.30
N TRP A 80 -4.40 11.41 -2.82
CA TRP A 80 -3.25 10.64 -2.37
C TRP A 80 -2.16 10.55 -3.45
N MET A 81 -2.51 10.56 -4.74
CA MET A 81 -1.56 10.46 -5.85
C MET A 81 -0.67 11.71 -6.00
N HIS A 82 -1.13 12.86 -5.50
CA HIS A 82 -0.42 14.14 -5.60
C HIS A 82 0.28 14.53 -4.30
N GLU A 83 -0.17 14.00 -3.16
CA GLU A 83 0.34 14.36 -1.84
C GLU A 83 1.57 13.53 -1.44
N ARG A 84 2.76 14.04 -1.74
CA ARG A 84 4.02 13.43 -1.26
C ARG A 84 4.05 13.38 0.26
N LYS A 85 4.55 12.26 0.78
CA LYS A 85 4.65 11.89 2.21
C LYS A 85 3.31 11.72 2.92
N ALA A 86 2.18 11.78 2.20
CA ALA A 86 0.90 11.43 2.79
C ALA A 86 0.90 9.96 3.21
N TRP A 87 0.24 9.70 4.33
CA TRP A 87 -0.02 8.35 4.78
C TRP A 87 -1.16 7.75 3.97
N VAL A 88 -0.98 6.52 3.51
CA VAL A 88 -1.98 5.77 2.78
C VAL A 88 -2.07 4.36 3.34
N TRP A 89 -3.30 3.82 3.33
CA TRP A 89 -3.56 2.40 3.45
C TRP A 89 -3.64 1.81 2.06
N VAL A 90 -2.86 0.76 1.82
CA VAL A 90 -2.93 -0.03 0.60
C VAL A 90 -3.38 -1.44 0.98
N MET A 91 -4.42 -1.92 0.32
CA MET A 91 -4.85 -3.30 0.40
C MET A 91 -4.58 -3.98 -0.93
N GLY A 92 -3.95 -5.15 -0.91
CA GLY A 92 -3.54 -5.83 -2.14
C GLY A 92 -3.02 -7.24 -1.89
N TRP A 93 -2.62 -7.90 -2.97
CA TRP A 93 -1.89 -9.17 -2.91
C TRP A 93 -0.40 -8.92 -3.00
N LEU A 94 0.36 -9.47 -2.06
CA LEU A 94 1.81 -9.42 -2.14
C LEU A 94 2.26 -10.52 -3.11
N GLU A 95 2.96 -10.14 -4.16
CA GLU A 95 3.38 -11.05 -5.22
C GLU A 95 4.87 -10.91 -5.48
N ARG A 96 5.48 -11.99 -5.95
CA ARG A 96 6.84 -11.94 -6.49
C ARG A 96 6.74 -11.52 -7.96
N SER A 97 7.37 -10.41 -8.30
CA SER A 97 7.46 -9.97 -9.69
C SER A 97 8.41 -10.88 -10.46
N GLU A 98 7.95 -11.40 -11.60
CA GLU A 98 8.81 -12.10 -12.55
C GLU A 98 9.64 -11.13 -13.41
N GLN A 99 9.28 -9.84 -13.40
CA GLN A 99 9.93 -8.78 -14.16
C GLN A 99 10.64 -7.81 -13.23
N ASP A 100 11.82 -7.34 -13.64
CA ASP A 100 12.50 -6.25 -12.96
C ASP A 100 11.69 -4.96 -13.14
N LEU A 101 10.93 -4.58 -12.12
CA LEU A 101 10.15 -3.35 -12.16
C LEU A 101 11.05 -2.13 -11.91
N PRO A 102 10.88 -1.04 -12.66
CA PRO A 102 11.61 0.19 -12.42
C PRO A 102 11.17 0.78 -11.07
N ILE A 103 12.14 1.05 -10.20
CA ILE A 103 11.87 1.74 -8.94
C ILE A 103 11.64 3.22 -9.26
N PRO A 104 10.48 3.80 -8.92
CA PRO A 104 10.25 5.23 -9.12
C PRO A 104 11.30 6.07 -8.38
N GLU A 105 11.85 7.09 -9.04
CA GLU A 105 12.90 7.91 -8.45
C GLU A 105 12.43 8.54 -7.13
N PRO A 106 13.06 8.22 -5.98
CA PRO A 106 12.70 8.84 -4.72
C PRO A 106 13.16 10.31 -4.72
N PRO A 107 12.49 11.21 -3.96
CA PRO A 107 12.95 12.58 -3.84
C PRO A 107 14.39 12.65 -3.26
N PRO A 108 15.20 13.67 -3.62
CA PRO A 108 16.62 13.73 -3.26
C PRO A 108 16.90 13.87 -1.75
N TYR A 109 15.89 14.24 -0.96
CA TYR A 109 15.96 14.35 0.49
C TYR A 109 15.58 13.07 1.23
N THR A 110 15.30 11.99 0.51
CA THR A 110 14.85 10.72 1.11
C THR A 110 16.07 9.91 1.51
N SER A 111 16.03 9.32 2.70
CA SER A 111 17.06 8.37 3.14
C SER A 111 17.08 7.16 2.20
N LEU A 112 18.22 6.47 2.14
CA LEU A 112 18.32 5.21 1.40
C LEU A 112 17.29 4.22 1.97
N LEU A 113 16.45 3.69 1.10
CA LEU A 113 15.45 2.69 1.44
C LEU A 113 15.97 1.32 1.05
N ASP A 114 15.69 0.35 1.92
CA ASP A 114 15.78 -1.05 1.61
C ASP A 114 14.52 -1.44 0.81
N ILE A 115 14.69 -1.61 -0.50
CA ILE A 115 13.62 -1.94 -1.44
C ILE A 115 14.02 -3.22 -2.15
N ASP A 116 13.20 -4.25 -2.02
CA ASP A 116 13.29 -5.44 -2.87
C ASP A 116 12.40 -5.25 -4.11
N PRO A 117 12.95 -5.05 -5.31
CA PRO A 117 12.16 -4.87 -6.53
C PRO A 117 11.44 -6.16 -6.97
N SER A 118 11.83 -7.31 -6.42
CA SER A 118 11.20 -8.60 -6.73
C SER A 118 9.90 -8.81 -5.95
N ILE A 119 9.59 -7.99 -4.95
CA ILE A 119 8.36 -8.08 -4.15
C ILE A 119 7.50 -6.85 -4.40
N VAL A 120 6.27 -7.09 -4.85
CA VAL A 120 5.35 -6.03 -5.27
C VAL A 120 3.97 -6.28 -4.68
N LEU A 121 3.36 -5.24 -4.15
CA LEU A 121 1.96 -5.30 -3.69
C LEU A 121 1.04 -4.88 -4.84
N LYS A 122 0.28 -5.83 -5.39
CA LYS A 122 -0.79 -5.57 -6.37
C LYS A 122 -1.99 -4.97 -5.66
N ALA A 123 -2.15 -3.66 -5.73
CA ALA A 123 -3.20 -2.95 -5.01
C ALA A 123 -4.58 -3.27 -5.58
N LEU A 124 -5.50 -3.58 -4.67
CA LEU A 124 -6.93 -3.67 -4.91
C LEU A 124 -7.65 -2.42 -4.40
N ASN A 125 -7.05 -1.72 -3.43
CA ASN A 125 -7.59 -0.48 -2.89
C ASN A 125 -6.46 0.38 -2.30
N VAL A 126 -6.55 1.69 -2.49
CA VAL A 126 -5.69 2.69 -1.86
C VAL A 126 -6.58 3.75 -1.24
N THR A 127 -6.43 3.98 0.07
CA THR A 127 -7.21 4.99 0.79
C THR A 127 -6.29 5.91 1.59
N PRO A 128 -6.52 7.23 1.60
CA PRO A 128 -5.80 8.14 2.49
C PRO A 128 -5.92 7.71 3.96
N ALA A 129 -4.80 7.75 4.68
CA ALA A 129 -4.71 7.43 6.10
C ALA A 129 -4.31 8.68 6.89
N ARG A 130 -5.10 9.75 6.73
CA ARG A 130 -4.88 11.02 7.44
C ARG A 130 -4.91 10.75 8.95
N ASP A 131 -3.97 11.35 9.66
CA ASP A 131 -3.86 11.26 11.12
C ASP A 131 -3.63 9.82 11.65
N LEU A 132 -3.03 8.94 10.85
CA LEU A 132 -2.69 7.59 11.29
C LEU A 132 -1.78 7.62 12.53
N ASP A 133 -2.30 7.12 13.65
CA ASP A 133 -1.50 6.86 14.85
C ASP A 133 -0.67 5.58 14.66
N VAL A 134 0.57 5.78 14.21
CA VAL A 134 1.54 4.71 13.99
C VAL A 134 1.87 3.96 15.29
N ILE A 135 1.90 4.65 16.43
CA ILE A 135 2.25 4.06 17.73
C ILE A 135 1.09 3.16 18.18
N GLY A 136 -0.14 3.66 18.06
CA GLY A 136 -1.36 2.89 18.29
C GLY A 136 -1.46 1.67 17.38
N LEU A 137 -1.19 1.82 16.09
CA LEU A 137 -1.21 0.72 15.13
C LEU A 137 -0.19 -0.35 15.47
N ARG A 138 1.07 0.02 15.76
CA ARG A 138 2.11 -0.94 16.14
C ARG A 138 1.74 -1.68 17.43
N SER A 139 1.20 -0.96 18.41
CA SER A 139 0.74 -1.56 19.67
C SER A 139 -0.38 -2.57 19.43
N ALA A 140 -1.36 -2.24 18.59
CA ALA A 140 -2.46 -3.13 18.24
C ALA A 140 -1.98 -4.39 17.50
N LEU A 141 -1.05 -4.24 16.54
CA LEU A 141 -0.47 -5.37 15.82
C LEU A 141 0.33 -6.31 16.74
N ALA A 142 1.08 -5.76 17.69
CA ALA A 142 1.78 -6.55 18.69
C ALA A 142 0.80 -7.37 19.56
N THR A 143 -0.31 -6.77 19.98
CA THR A 143 -1.36 -7.48 20.74
C THR A 143 -2.01 -8.60 19.91
N MET A 144 -2.23 -8.38 18.60
CA MET A 144 -2.81 -9.41 17.72
C MET A 144 -1.85 -10.58 17.47
N GLY A 145 -0.53 -10.34 17.44
CA GLY A 145 0.49 -11.38 17.33
C GLY A 145 0.65 -12.23 18.61
N GLU A 146 0.21 -11.73 19.77
CA GLU A 146 0.30 -12.42 21.05
C GLU A 146 -0.90 -13.31 21.40
N VAL A 147 -1.98 -13.33 20.61
CA VAL A 147 -3.17 -14.17 20.91
C VAL A 147 -2.94 -15.61 20.41
N PRO A 148 -2.67 -16.60 21.29
CA PRO A 148 -2.69 -18.00 20.88
C PRO A 148 -4.09 -18.41 20.41
N PRO A 149 -4.23 -19.39 19.50
CA PRO A 149 -5.52 -19.90 19.09
C PRO A 149 -6.28 -20.34 20.35
N THR A 150 -7.40 -19.69 20.61
CA THR A 150 -8.32 -20.07 21.68
C THR A 150 -8.84 -21.44 21.33
N THR A 151 -8.32 -22.46 22.01
CA THR A 151 -8.88 -23.82 21.98
C THR A 151 -10.29 -23.71 22.54
N TYR A 152 -11.29 -23.71 21.67
CA TYR A 152 -12.68 -23.83 22.11
C TYR A 152 -12.86 -25.19 22.79
N PRO A 153 -13.45 -25.26 24.00
CA PRO A 153 -13.84 -26.54 24.58
C PRO A 153 -14.97 -27.14 23.73
N MET A 154 -14.81 -28.41 23.35
CA MET A 154 -15.85 -29.24 22.75
C MET A 154 -17.00 -29.50 23.72
#